data_AF-A0A7X7G2M1-F1
#
_entry.id   AF-A0A7X7G2M1-F1
#
_cell.length_a   1.000
_cell.length_b   1.000
_cell.length_c   1.000
_cell.angle_alpha   90.00
_cell.angle_beta   90.00
_cell.angle_gamma   90.00
#
_symmetry.space_group_name_H-M   'P 1'
#
loop_
_entity.id
_entity.type
_entity.pdbx_description
1 polymer ?
#
loop_
_entity_poly.entity_id
_entity_poly.type
_entity_poly.pdbx_seq_one_letter_code
_entity_poly.pdbx_strand_id
1 'polypeptide(L)'
;MKTAATLIAVLLGCMSCPAYIMRDWGGAGFQPVPGDYDGDGTADFCVYHRDSGGWYALSAQSNVLAWAFLWGGRGAAPAAGDFDGDGSSDFAVYFEASGKWYAYSPAQTSVVTWAFAWGGIGSIPVAADYDGDGVSDMAVYNEQGGQWWAWPSTESATATAGDTNAFRAALESAGFIVAQGTVTNVDVIGLFNAGITPSCYGNNADTPYCAIKLPNAPGQTVSNTLPWTFRLNPDEAIVLVGRTPPDVLYYSYRSYLALRYFPASGARSRVFGSMGDAINNFTIRTSGTPNGNPGNAYEKDTIVIFTPDRGIDARIRAAAGSAGFSDSLINTDIIPVTLARLGMGADADELTVLHRTTYFADTNAGAQYMADMSSAIQLWRVTPVSSPAPDPFPMPELRVRGTGTTEYDLNDTLEELRDAILAAHAGMDATQLVTSVFI
;
A
#
# COMPACT_ATOMS: atom_id res chain seq x y z
N MET A 1 11.03 -21.19 64.95
CA MET A 1 9.59 -21.21 65.26
C MET A 1 8.86 -21.49 63.95
N LYS A 2 8.03 -22.54 63.94
CA LYS A 2 7.15 -22.86 62.82
C LYS A 2 5.98 -21.87 62.83
N THR A 3 5.61 -21.32 61.68
CA THR A 3 4.27 -20.79 61.45
C THR A 3 3.75 -21.43 60.18
N ALA A 4 2.73 -22.28 60.37
CA ALA A 4 2.00 -22.95 59.32
C ALA A 4 1.03 -21.96 58.65
N ALA A 5 0.91 -22.05 57.33
CA ALA A 5 -0.25 -21.56 56.60
C ALA A 5 -1.09 -22.77 56.20
N THR A 6 -2.25 -22.91 56.85
CA THR A 6 -3.28 -23.88 56.51
C THR A 6 -3.99 -23.42 55.25
N LEU A 7 -4.02 -24.25 54.20
CA LEU A 7 -4.91 -24.05 53.06
C LEU A 7 -6.14 -24.95 53.22
N ILE A 8 -7.32 -24.33 53.17
CA ILE A 8 -8.61 -25.01 53.12
C ILE A 8 -8.80 -25.52 51.69
N ALA A 9 -8.83 -26.84 51.50
CA ALA A 9 -9.19 -27.48 50.24
C ALA A 9 -10.71 -27.54 50.12
N VAL A 10 -11.27 -26.93 49.07
CA VAL A 10 -12.63 -27.26 48.61
C VAL A 10 -12.49 -28.49 47.71
N LEU A 11 -12.81 -29.66 48.25
CA LEU A 11 -12.93 -30.90 47.46
C LEU A 11 -14.20 -30.81 46.59
N LEU A 12 -14.02 -30.69 45.28
CA LEU A 12 -14.97 -31.23 44.31
C LEU A 12 -14.36 -32.52 43.75
N GLY A 13 -14.95 -33.64 44.17
CA GLY A 13 -14.47 -34.97 43.82
C GLY A 13 -14.70 -35.30 42.35
N CYS A 14 -13.61 -35.61 41.65
CA CYS A 14 -13.64 -36.38 40.42
C CYS A 14 -12.56 -37.47 40.53
N MET A 15 -12.97 -38.74 40.56
CA MET A 15 -12.09 -39.90 40.57
C MET A 15 -11.54 -40.16 39.15
N SER A 16 -10.84 -39.17 38.59
CA SER A 16 -9.96 -39.27 37.41
C SER A 16 -9.39 -37.87 37.12
N CYS A 17 -8.46 -37.39 37.95
CA CYS A 17 -7.74 -36.14 37.71
C CYS A 17 -6.26 -36.39 37.37
N PRO A 18 -5.67 -35.55 36.50
CA PRO A 18 -4.43 -35.81 35.78
C PRO A 18 -3.18 -35.71 36.67
N ALA A 19 -2.06 -36.23 36.18
CA ALA A 19 -0.75 -36.04 36.79
C ALA A 19 -0.46 -34.54 36.94
N TYR A 20 -0.29 -34.08 38.18
CA TYR A 20 0.14 -32.71 38.48
C TYR A 20 1.66 -32.61 38.23
N ILE A 21 2.08 -31.69 37.36
CA ILE A 21 3.49 -31.39 37.10
C ILE A 21 3.90 -30.27 38.07
N MET A 22 4.61 -30.61 39.16
CA MET A 22 5.29 -29.62 40.01
C MET A 22 6.72 -29.42 39.57
N ARG A 23 7.14 -28.15 39.42
CA ARG A 23 8.54 -27.77 39.26
C ARG A 23 8.86 -26.51 40.06
N ASP A 24 9.91 -26.57 40.84
CA ASP A 24 10.47 -25.42 41.55
C ASP A 24 11.47 -24.71 40.61
N TRP A 25 10.96 -23.78 39.79
CA TRP A 25 11.74 -23.08 38.77
C TRP A 25 11.32 -21.61 38.65
N GLY A 26 12.28 -20.69 38.54
CA GLY A 26 12.06 -19.24 38.65
C GLY A 26 12.30 -18.68 40.06
N GLY A 27 11.59 -17.59 40.43
CA GLY A 27 11.72 -16.94 41.73
C GLY A 27 11.43 -15.42 41.68
N ALA A 28 11.78 -14.70 42.74
CA ALA A 28 11.71 -13.24 42.74
C ALA A 28 12.60 -12.66 41.62
N GLY A 29 12.08 -11.72 40.84
CA GLY A 29 12.76 -11.15 39.67
C GLY A 29 12.47 -11.85 38.33
N PHE A 30 11.80 -13.01 38.37
CA PHE A 30 11.34 -13.71 37.18
C PHE A 30 9.85 -13.43 36.90
N GLN A 31 9.49 -13.33 35.63
CA GLN A 31 8.12 -13.25 35.15
C GLN A 31 7.79 -14.50 34.34
N PRO A 32 6.66 -15.19 34.59
CA PRO A 32 6.22 -16.31 33.75
C PRO A 32 5.77 -15.80 32.37
N VAL A 33 6.16 -16.53 31.33
CA VAL A 33 5.86 -16.22 29.92
C VAL A 33 5.56 -17.52 29.17
N PRO A 34 4.54 -18.30 29.55
CA PRO A 34 4.24 -19.56 28.88
C PRO A 34 3.89 -19.33 27.39
N GLY A 35 4.35 -20.23 26.54
CA GLY A 35 4.17 -20.22 25.08
C GLY A 35 4.65 -21.54 24.50
N ASP A 36 4.26 -21.88 23.28
CA ASP A 36 4.73 -23.08 22.57
C ASP A 36 6.07 -22.76 21.88
N TYR A 37 7.20 -22.98 22.56
CA TYR A 37 8.51 -22.53 22.10
C TYR A 37 9.24 -23.57 21.23
N ASP A 38 8.73 -24.80 21.15
CA ASP A 38 9.27 -25.85 20.28
C ASP A 38 8.33 -26.27 19.13
N GLY A 39 7.15 -25.65 19.03
CA GLY A 39 6.22 -25.79 17.92
C GLY A 39 5.46 -27.12 17.94
N ASP A 40 5.33 -27.75 19.12
CA ASP A 40 4.65 -29.05 19.27
C ASP A 40 3.12 -28.93 19.45
N GLY A 41 2.60 -27.70 19.50
CA GLY A 41 1.20 -27.36 19.74
C GLY A 41 0.83 -27.28 21.23
N THR A 42 1.80 -27.43 22.14
CA THR A 42 1.61 -27.41 23.59
C THR A 42 2.36 -26.24 24.21
N ALA A 43 1.75 -25.60 25.21
CA ALA A 43 2.44 -24.54 25.95
C ALA A 43 3.60 -25.12 26.80
N ASP A 44 4.76 -24.50 26.66
CA ASP A 44 5.97 -24.80 27.42
C ASP A 44 6.12 -23.92 28.65
N PHE A 45 7.00 -24.36 29.55
CA PHE A 45 7.37 -23.58 30.71
C PHE A 45 8.41 -22.56 30.31
N CYS A 46 8.16 -21.27 30.53
CA CYS A 46 9.14 -20.23 30.28
C CYS A 46 9.07 -19.11 31.33
N VAL A 47 10.25 -18.61 31.71
CA VAL A 47 10.43 -17.48 32.62
C VAL A 47 11.44 -16.47 32.08
N TYR A 48 11.14 -15.20 32.30
CA TYR A 48 11.98 -14.06 31.93
C TYR A 48 12.54 -13.36 33.16
N HIS A 49 13.87 -13.23 33.25
CA HIS A 49 14.51 -12.48 34.32
C HIS A 49 14.58 -10.98 33.99
N ARG A 50 13.74 -10.19 34.66
CA ARG A 50 13.45 -8.78 34.30
C ARG A 50 14.66 -7.86 34.28
N ASP A 51 15.65 -8.09 35.14
CA ASP A 51 16.81 -7.19 35.24
C ASP A 51 17.91 -7.53 34.23
N SER A 52 18.15 -8.82 34.00
CA SER A 52 19.23 -9.27 33.10
C SER A 52 18.78 -9.49 31.66
N GLY A 53 17.47 -9.58 31.42
CA GLY A 53 16.92 -9.95 30.11
C GLY A 53 17.09 -11.43 29.76
N GLY A 54 17.27 -12.29 30.77
CA GLY A 54 17.53 -13.71 30.55
C GLY A 54 16.24 -14.51 30.38
N TRP A 55 16.09 -15.18 29.25
CA TRP A 55 15.03 -16.15 28.95
C TRP A 55 15.48 -17.57 29.28
N TYR A 56 14.58 -18.32 29.91
CA TYR A 56 14.76 -19.71 30.27
C TYR A 56 13.48 -20.45 29.91
N ALA A 57 13.57 -21.43 29.01
CA ALA A 57 12.44 -22.16 28.45
C ALA A 57 12.70 -23.68 28.52
N LEU A 58 11.70 -24.43 28.97
CA LEU A 58 11.71 -25.89 29.06
C LEU A 58 10.43 -26.43 28.44
N SER A 59 10.56 -27.44 27.57
CA SER A 59 9.38 -28.09 27.01
C SER A 59 8.52 -28.75 28.08
N ALA A 60 7.26 -29.06 27.77
CA ALA A 60 6.39 -29.82 28.66
C ALA A 60 7.05 -31.15 29.15
N GLN A 61 7.92 -31.75 28.32
CA GLN A 61 8.66 -33.00 28.60
C GLN A 61 10.06 -32.77 29.20
N SER A 62 10.42 -31.54 29.60
CA SER A 62 11.70 -31.14 30.23
C SER A 62 12.88 -30.89 29.30
N ASN A 63 12.69 -30.80 27.99
CA ASN A 63 13.80 -30.48 27.11
C ASN A 63 14.20 -29.02 27.32
N VAL A 64 15.50 -28.72 27.34
CA VAL A 64 15.98 -27.33 27.45
C VAL A 64 15.84 -26.67 26.09
N LEU A 65 14.93 -25.70 25.99
CA LEU A 65 14.69 -24.91 24.76
C LEU A 65 15.52 -23.63 24.77
N ALA A 66 15.66 -23.00 25.95
CA ALA A 66 16.57 -21.89 26.15
C ALA A 66 17.11 -21.85 27.58
N TRP A 67 18.36 -21.41 27.73
CA TRP A 67 18.99 -21.23 29.03
C TRP A 67 19.84 -19.96 29.06
N ALA A 68 19.40 -18.97 29.83
CA ALA A 68 20.03 -17.66 29.93
C ALA A 68 20.20 -16.96 28.56
N PHE A 69 19.22 -17.13 27.66
CA PHE A 69 19.23 -16.43 26.39
C PHE A 69 18.93 -14.94 26.62
N LEU A 70 19.83 -14.06 26.20
CA LEU A 70 19.74 -12.63 26.52
C LEU A 70 18.96 -11.89 25.43
N TRP A 71 17.76 -11.41 25.78
CA TRP A 71 16.94 -10.59 24.90
C TRP A 71 16.10 -9.60 25.71
N GLY A 72 16.15 -8.32 25.34
CA GLY A 72 15.60 -7.23 26.14
C GLY A 72 16.52 -6.80 27.29
N GLY A 73 15.95 -6.62 28.48
CA GLY A 73 16.68 -6.22 29.68
C GLY A 73 15.82 -5.38 30.63
N ARG A 74 16.48 -4.66 31.53
CA ARG A 74 15.81 -3.79 32.49
C ARG A 74 14.83 -2.83 31.82
N GLY A 75 13.58 -2.85 32.26
CA GLY A 75 12.50 -2.00 31.74
C GLY A 75 11.72 -2.62 30.57
N ALA A 76 12.03 -3.86 30.18
CA ALA A 76 11.29 -4.60 29.20
C ALA A 76 10.21 -5.47 29.86
N ALA A 77 9.00 -5.46 29.30
CA ALA A 77 7.91 -6.37 29.65
C ALA A 77 7.89 -7.52 28.62
N PRO A 78 8.01 -8.79 29.05
CA PRO A 78 8.03 -9.91 28.12
C PRO A 78 6.62 -10.25 27.60
N ALA A 79 6.57 -10.80 26.39
CA ALA A 79 5.37 -11.35 25.76
C ALA A 79 5.70 -12.69 25.08
N ALA A 80 4.74 -13.60 25.07
CA ALA A 80 4.77 -14.80 24.23
C ALA A 80 3.90 -14.56 22.99
N GLY A 81 4.32 -15.10 21.85
CA GLY A 81 3.59 -15.05 20.60
C GLY A 81 4.50 -15.49 19.46
N ASP A 82 3.93 -16.10 18.43
CA ASP A 82 4.59 -16.41 17.17
C ASP A 82 4.41 -15.20 16.24
N PHE A 83 5.41 -14.32 16.10
CA PHE A 83 5.29 -13.08 15.34
C PHE A 83 5.75 -13.22 13.88
N ASP A 84 6.31 -14.38 13.51
CA ASP A 84 6.83 -14.65 12.17
C ASP A 84 6.08 -15.76 11.42
N GLY A 85 5.15 -16.44 12.08
CA GLY A 85 4.26 -17.46 11.54
C GLY A 85 4.92 -18.83 11.35
N ASP A 86 6.00 -19.13 12.08
CA ASP A 86 6.69 -20.42 11.98
C ASP A 86 6.08 -21.55 12.82
N GLY A 87 5.04 -21.24 13.60
CA GLY A 87 4.33 -22.15 14.48
C GLY A 87 4.95 -22.27 15.88
N SER A 88 6.01 -21.52 16.18
CA SER A 88 6.67 -21.47 17.49
C SER A 88 6.62 -20.06 18.08
N SER A 89 6.57 -19.96 19.40
CA SER A 89 6.59 -18.70 20.12
C SER A 89 7.99 -18.07 20.09
N ASP A 90 8.02 -16.76 19.88
CA ASP A 90 9.23 -15.94 19.91
C ASP A 90 9.53 -15.39 21.31
N PHE A 91 10.79 -14.99 21.51
CA PHE A 91 11.17 -14.18 22.65
C PHE A 91 10.88 -12.71 22.35
N ALA A 92 9.67 -12.26 22.72
CA ALA A 92 9.23 -10.89 22.52
C ALA A 92 9.30 -10.05 23.79
N VAL A 93 9.68 -8.79 23.64
CA VAL A 93 9.69 -7.79 24.71
C VAL A 93 9.15 -6.44 24.24
N TYR A 94 8.47 -5.74 25.16
CA TYR A 94 7.94 -4.41 24.97
C TYR A 94 8.57 -3.43 25.97
N PHE A 95 9.11 -2.31 25.47
CA PHE A 95 9.64 -1.23 26.30
C PHE A 95 8.60 -0.13 26.45
N GLU A 96 7.89 -0.14 27.57
CA GLU A 96 6.80 0.81 27.86
C GLU A 96 7.23 2.28 27.74
N ALA A 97 8.43 2.62 28.23
CA ALA A 97 8.93 3.98 28.22
C ALA A 97 9.15 4.55 26.80
N SER A 98 9.35 3.69 25.80
CA SER A 98 9.58 4.08 24.41
C SER A 98 8.46 3.64 23.47
N GLY A 99 7.52 2.80 23.92
CA GLY A 99 6.48 2.22 23.09
C GLY A 99 7.03 1.28 22.02
N LYS A 100 8.14 0.57 22.27
CA LYS A 100 8.84 -0.22 21.24
C LYS A 100 8.81 -1.71 21.51
N TRP A 101 8.53 -2.47 20.46
CA TRP A 101 8.56 -3.93 20.42
C TRP A 101 9.85 -4.47 19.81
N TYR A 102 10.28 -5.62 20.33
CA TYR A 102 11.43 -6.39 19.86
C TYR A 102 11.13 -7.88 19.99
N ALA A 103 11.35 -8.66 18.95
CA ALA A 103 11.12 -10.11 18.95
C ALA A 103 12.26 -10.85 18.26
N TYR A 104 12.64 -11.98 18.83
CA TYR A 104 13.65 -12.89 18.32
C TYR A 104 13.06 -14.29 18.21
N SER A 105 13.14 -14.88 17.02
CA SER A 105 12.71 -16.26 16.75
C SER A 105 13.86 -17.23 17.04
N PRO A 106 13.74 -18.10 18.07
CA PRO A 106 14.72 -19.14 18.33
C PRO A 106 14.73 -20.21 17.24
N ALA A 107 13.56 -20.52 16.66
CA ALA A 107 13.40 -21.52 15.61
C ALA A 107 14.06 -21.07 14.29
N GLN A 108 13.89 -19.80 13.90
CA GLN A 108 14.58 -19.23 12.72
C GLN A 108 15.99 -18.69 13.02
N THR A 109 16.38 -18.59 14.30
CA THR A 109 17.61 -17.96 14.77
C THR A 109 17.79 -16.51 14.32
N SER A 110 16.69 -15.75 14.21
CA SER A 110 16.65 -14.43 13.59
C SER A 110 15.92 -13.39 14.45
N VAL A 111 16.21 -12.11 14.21
CA VAL A 111 15.42 -11.00 14.76
C VAL A 111 14.25 -10.77 13.82
N VAL A 112 13.02 -10.94 14.31
CA VAL A 112 11.79 -10.84 13.51
C VAL A 112 11.05 -9.53 13.76
N THR A 113 11.38 -8.83 14.85
CA THR A 113 10.90 -7.46 15.09
C THR A 113 12.00 -6.64 15.75
N TRP A 114 12.25 -5.44 15.22
CA TRP A 114 13.25 -4.53 15.78
C TRP A 114 12.73 -3.11 15.92
N ALA A 115 12.66 -2.63 17.17
CA ALA A 115 12.32 -1.25 17.50
C ALA A 115 10.99 -0.76 16.92
N PHE A 116 10.03 -1.68 16.73
CA PHE A 116 8.73 -1.38 16.14
C PHE A 116 7.91 -0.53 17.12
N ALA A 117 7.59 0.70 16.72
CA ALA A 117 6.95 1.69 17.58
C ALA A 117 5.44 1.51 17.57
N TRP A 118 4.90 0.84 18.59
CA TRP A 118 3.48 0.58 18.74
C TRP A 118 3.07 0.46 20.21
N GLY A 119 1.98 1.14 20.57
CA GLY A 119 1.55 1.33 21.96
C GLY A 119 2.04 2.65 22.55
N GLY A 120 2.31 2.66 23.85
CA GLY A 120 2.83 3.84 24.56
C GLY A 120 2.95 3.64 26.07
N ILE A 121 3.33 4.71 26.76
CA ILE A 121 3.47 4.76 28.22
C ILE A 121 2.15 4.31 28.89
N GLY A 122 2.25 3.47 29.92
CA GLY A 122 1.11 2.91 30.65
C GLY A 122 0.44 1.71 29.98
N SER A 123 1.03 1.15 28.91
CA SER A 123 0.47 -0.01 28.21
C SER A 123 1.18 -1.31 28.59
N ILE A 124 0.43 -2.40 28.66
CA ILE A 124 0.90 -3.75 28.98
C ILE A 124 0.86 -4.59 27.71
N PRO A 125 1.93 -5.31 27.34
CA PRO A 125 1.89 -6.19 26.18
C PRO A 125 0.95 -7.37 26.40
N VAL A 126 0.09 -7.64 25.43
CA VAL A 126 -0.95 -8.68 25.44
C VAL A 126 -1.00 -9.36 24.08
N ALA A 127 0.15 -9.78 23.56
CA ALA A 127 0.25 -10.41 22.25
C ALA A 127 -0.60 -11.68 22.15
N ALA A 128 -1.28 -11.81 21.03
CA ALA A 128 -2.09 -12.97 20.61
C ALA A 128 -2.49 -12.74 19.14
N ASP A 129 -2.96 -13.79 18.48
CA ASP A 129 -3.58 -13.70 17.15
C ASP A 129 -5.01 -13.14 17.31
N TYR A 130 -5.21 -11.83 17.08
CA TYR A 130 -6.51 -11.17 17.20
C TYR A 130 -7.27 -11.11 15.87
N ASP A 131 -6.59 -11.29 14.73
CA ASP A 131 -7.20 -11.24 13.40
C ASP A 131 -7.45 -12.62 12.76
N GLY A 132 -6.93 -13.68 13.38
CA GLY A 132 -7.15 -15.09 13.04
C GLY A 132 -6.26 -15.61 11.92
N ASP A 133 -5.13 -14.95 11.64
CA ASP A 133 -4.24 -15.31 10.55
C ASP A 133 -3.23 -16.42 10.90
N GLY A 134 -3.20 -16.86 12.17
CA GLY A 134 -2.27 -17.85 12.70
C GLY A 134 -0.96 -17.28 13.21
N VAL A 135 -0.80 -15.95 13.26
CA VAL A 135 0.37 -15.22 13.74
C VAL A 135 -0.07 -14.28 14.87
N SER A 136 0.77 -14.15 15.88
CA SER A 136 0.51 -13.30 17.04
C SER A 136 0.73 -11.83 16.72
N ASP A 137 -0.23 -11.00 17.10
CA ASP A 137 -0.19 -9.54 16.91
C ASP A 137 0.54 -8.83 18.04
N MET A 138 1.17 -7.70 17.71
CA MET A 138 1.70 -6.78 18.71
C MET A 138 0.57 -5.99 19.33
N ALA A 139 -0.02 -6.55 20.39
CA ALA A 139 -1.13 -5.91 21.10
C ALA A 139 -0.72 -5.37 22.47
N VAL A 140 -1.32 -4.25 22.85
CA VAL A 140 -1.18 -3.64 24.16
C VAL A 140 -2.54 -3.32 24.80
N TYR A 141 -2.59 -3.44 26.13
CA TYR A 141 -3.73 -3.03 26.96
C TYR A 141 -3.33 -1.88 27.88
N ASN A 142 -4.10 -0.79 27.86
CA ASN A 142 -3.90 0.33 28.77
C ASN A 142 -4.83 0.21 29.99
N GLU A 143 -4.25 -0.09 31.16
CA GLU A 143 -5.02 -0.28 32.40
C GLU A 143 -5.75 0.97 32.88
N GLN A 144 -5.22 2.17 32.57
CA GLN A 144 -5.84 3.43 33.00
C GLN A 144 -7.08 3.77 32.17
N GLY A 145 -7.05 3.47 30.87
CA GLY A 145 -8.12 3.77 29.92
C GLY A 145 -9.05 2.61 29.58
N GLY A 146 -8.68 1.38 29.90
CA GLY A 146 -9.42 0.17 29.54
C GLY A 146 -9.38 -0.15 28.03
N GLN A 147 -8.45 0.44 27.29
CA GLN A 147 -8.36 0.35 25.83
C GLN A 147 -7.43 -0.79 25.42
N TRP A 148 -7.79 -1.47 24.34
CA TRP A 148 -6.98 -2.48 23.66
C TRP A 148 -6.58 -1.94 22.28
N TRP A 149 -5.32 -2.12 21.92
CA TRP A 149 -4.80 -1.82 20.59
C TRP A 149 -3.95 -2.99 20.11
N ALA A 150 -4.22 -3.50 18.91
CA ALA A 150 -3.45 -4.56 18.28
C ALA A 150 -2.90 -4.08 16.93
N TRP A 151 -1.66 -4.47 16.63
CA TRP A 151 -1.07 -4.31 15.32
C TRP A 151 -0.82 -5.70 14.71
N PRO A 152 -1.43 -6.03 13.56
CA PRO A 152 -1.22 -7.31 12.91
C PRO A 152 0.24 -7.54 12.56
N SER A 153 0.85 -8.64 13.01
CA SER A 153 2.30 -8.85 12.82
C SER A 153 2.66 -9.28 11.40
N THR A 154 1.71 -9.89 10.68
CA THR A 154 1.85 -10.22 9.25
C THR A 154 1.32 -9.13 8.33
N GLU A 155 0.89 -7.99 8.86
CA GLU A 155 0.72 -6.80 8.02
C GLU A 155 2.11 -6.37 7.50
N SER A 156 2.55 -7.03 6.42
CA SER A 156 2.92 -6.28 5.23
C SER A 156 1.83 -5.24 5.02
N ALA A 157 2.19 -4.05 4.53
CA ALA A 157 1.23 -3.05 4.10
C ALA A 157 0.41 -3.56 2.88
N THR A 158 -0.31 -4.67 3.01
CA THR A 158 -0.95 -5.45 1.95
C THR A 158 -2.22 -6.18 2.43
N ALA A 159 -2.67 -6.01 3.68
CA ALA A 159 -4.09 -6.21 3.97
C ALA A 159 -4.85 -5.13 3.17
N THR A 160 -5.21 -5.49 1.94
CA THR A 160 -6.13 -4.70 1.14
C THR A 160 -7.50 -4.87 1.79
N ALA A 161 -8.35 -3.85 1.78
CA ALA A 161 -9.74 -3.92 2.28
C ALA A 161 -10.65 -4.99 1.60
N GLY A 162 -10.08 -5.97 0.89
CA GLY A 162 -10.71 -7.12 0.25
C GLY A 162 -9.63 -8.09 -0.29
N ASP A 163 -10.04 -9.29 -0.68
CA ASP A 163 -9.13 -10.31 -1.23
C ASP A 163 -8.92 -10.08 -2.74
N THR A 164 -7.73 -9.66 -3.10
CA THR A 164 -7.33 -9.39 -4.49
C THR A 164 -7.39 -10.64 -5.38
N ASN A 165 -7.07 -11.82 -4.86
CA ASN A 165 -7.19 -13.08 -5.61
C ASN A 165 -8.65 -13.44 -5.83
N ALA A 166 -9.49 -13.30 -4.81
CA ALA A 166 -10.94 -13.45 -4.94
C ALA A 166 -11.53 -12.45 -5.94
N PHE A 167 -11.03 -11.20 -5.97
CA PHE A 167 -11.49 -10.19 -6.93
C PHE A 167 -11.13 -10.56 -8.36
N ARG A 168 -9.89 -11.01 -8.61
CA ARG A 168 -9.49 -11.54 -9.91
C ARG A 168 -10.39 -12.70 -10.35
N ALA A 169 -10.65 -13.65 -9.45
CA ALA A 169 -11.52 -14.80 -9.72
C ALA A 169 -13.00 -14.38 -9.96
N ALA A 170 -13.49 -13.37 -9.24
CA ALA A 170 -14.82 -12.82 -9.43
C ALA A 170 -14.98 -12.11 -10.78
N LEU A 171 -13.95 -11.40 -11.25
CA LEU A 171 -13.92 -10.82 -12.59
C LEU A 171 -13.98 -11.91 -13.67
N GLU A 172 -13.17 -12.96 -13.53
CA GLU A 172 -13.19 -14.11 -14.46
C GLU A 172 -14.56 -14.79 -14.48
N SER A 173 -15.15 -15.01 -13.30
CA SER A 173 -16.51 -15.57 -13.14
C SER A 173 -17.60 -14.68 -13.72
N ALA A 174 -17.39 -13.35 -13.71
CA ALA A 174 -18.27 -12.37 -14.34
C ALA A 174 -18.10 -12.31 -15.88
N GLY A 175 -17.29 -13.17 -16.48
CA GLY A 175 -17.12 -13.27 -17.93
C GLY A 175 -16.09 -12.30 -18.50
N PHE A 176 -15.07 -11.95 -17.73
CA PHE A 176 -13.93 -11.15 -18.19
C PHE A 176 -12.68 -12.01 -18.39
N ILE A 177 -11.90 -11.66 -19.41
CA ILE A 177 -10.49 -12.03 -19.52
C ILE A 177 -9.71 -11.02 -18.68
N VAL A 178 -8.97 -11.50 -17.68
CA VAL A 178 -8.21 -10.67 -16.75
C VAL A 178 -6.71 -10.86 -16.99
N ALA A 179 -6.10 -9.93 -17.69
CA ALA A 179 -4.68 -9.99 -18.04
C ALA A 179 -3.84 -9.07 -17.15
N GLN A 180 -2.77 -9.62 -16.57
CA GLN A 180 -1.87 -8.89 -15.67
C GLN A 180 -1.07 -7.83 -16.41
N GLY A 181 -1.16 -6.59 -15.95
CA GLY A 181 -0.26 -5.50 -16.29
C GLY A 181 0.70 -5.19 -15.15
N THR A 182 1.51 -4.14 -15.33
CA THR A 182 2.41 -3.63 -14.27
C THR A 182 2.37 -2.11 -14.23
N VAL A 183 2.66 -1.54 -13.05
CA VAL A 183 2.99 -0.13 -12.92
C VAL A 183 4.51 -0.01 -12.87
N THR A 184 5.08 0.89 -13.66
CA THR A 184 6.54 1.06 -13.76
C THR A 184 6.92 2.53 -13.82
N ASN A 185 8.08 2.83 -13.25
CA ASN A 185 8.77 4.09 -13.53
C ASN A 185 9.08 4.19 -15.03
N VAL A 186 8.90 5.39 -15.57
CA VAL A 186 9.24 5.72 -16.95
C VAL A 186 10.53 6.53 -16.93
N ASP A 187 11.62 5.93 -17.38
CA ASP A 187 12.90 6.62 -17.58
C ASP A 187 12.85 7.44 -18.88
N VAL A 188 12.10 8.54 -18.87
CA VAL A 188 11.94 9.42 -20.04
C VAL A 188 13.29 9.99 -20.51
N ILE A 189 14.24 10.18 -19.59
CA ILE A 189 15.57 10.70 -19.90
C ILE A 189 16.36 9.64 -20.67
N GLY A 190 16.37 8.39 -20.19
CA GLY A 190 16.96 7.26 -20.90
C GLY A 190 16.33 7.05 -22.29
N LEU A 191 15.02 7.21 -22.41
CA LEU A 191 14.30 7.10 -23.68
C LEU A 191 14.65 8.20 -24.68
N PHE A 192 14.83 9.43 -24.19
CA PHE A 192 15.33 10.54 -25.00
C PHE A 192 16.76 10.27 -25.47
N ASN A 193 17.64 9.85 -24.56
CA ASN A 193 19.03 9.51 -24.89
C ASN A 193 19.12 8.35 -25.88
N ALA A 194 18.18 7.41 -25.85
CA ALA A 194 18.06 6.32 -26.81
C ALA A 194 17.41 6.72 -28.15
N GLY A 195 16.99 7.99 -28.32
CA GLY A 195 16.32 8.49 -29.52
C GLY A 195 14.89 7.97 -29.72
N ILE A 196 14.28 7.39 -28.68
CA ILE A 196 12.91 6.85 -28.73
C ILE A 196 11.88 7.97 -28.56
N THR A 197 12.18 8.96 -27.73
CA THR A 197 11.35 10.16 -27.57
C THR A 197 12.08 11.40 -28.09
N PRO A 198 11.38 12.38 -28.68
CA PRO A 198 11.96 13.63 -29.16
C PRO A 198 12.38 14.61 -28.05
N SER A 199 11.95 14.40 -26.80
CA SER A 199 12.37 15.19 -25.65
C SER A 199 12.13 14.44 -24.33
N CYS A 200 12.58 15.03 -23.22
CA CYS A 200 12.31 14.54 -21.86
C CYS A 200 10.89 14.88 -21.35
N TYR A 201 10.03 15.49 -22.17
CA TYR A 201 8.62 15.82 -21.85
C TYR A 201 8.38 16.53 -20.50
N GLY A 202 9.32 17.38 -20.06
CA GLY A 202 9.23 18.08 -18.78
C GLY A 202 9.30 17.15 -17.57
N ASN A 203 9.91 15.97 -17.72
CA ASN A 203 10.18 15.06 -16.61
C ASN A 203 11.16 15.71 -15.63
N ASN A 204 10.78 15.71 -14.35
CA ASN A 204 11.64 16.14 -13.27
C ASN A 204 12.26 14.89 -12.65
N ALA A 205 13.60 14.86 -12.58
CA ALA A 205 14.35 13.73 -12.07
C ALA A 205 13.99 13.38 -10.62
N ASP A 206 13.61 14.38 -9.81
CA ASP A 206 13.25 14.20 -8.40
C ASP A 206 11.78 13.76 -8.20
N THR A 207 10.98 13.74 -9.27
CA THR A 207 9.55 13.36 -9.24
C THR A 207 9.23 12.47 -10.46
N PRO A 208 9.74 11.24 -10.50
CA PRO A 208 9.64 10.38 -11.67
C PRO A 208 8.18 10.05 -12.02
N TYR A 209 7.88 9.97 -13.31
CA TYR A 209 6.59 9.49 -13.78
C TYR A 209 6.49 7.97 -13.63
N CYS A 210 5.42 7.50 -12.98
CA CYS A 210 4.99 6.11 -13.12
C CYS A 210 3.90 6.03 -14.18
N ALA A 211 4.02 5.06 -15.07
CA ALA A 211 3.00 4.75 -16.05
C ALA A 211 2.59 3.29 -15.95
N ILE A 212 1.39 3.01 -16.41
CA ILE A 212 0.93 1.63 -16.52
C ILE A 212 1.44 0.99 -17.81
N LYS A 213 1.79 -0.29 -17.72
CA LYS A 213 2.14 -1.15 -18.85
C LYS A 213 1.14 -2.28 -18.91
N LEU A 214 0.42 -2.36 -20.03
CA LEU A 214 -0.60 -3.38 -20.23
C LEU A 214 -0.13 -4.43 -21.25
N PRO A 215 -0.54 -5.69 -21.08
CA PRO A 215 -0.45 -6.67 -22.15
C PRO A 215 -1.34 -6.25 -23.32
N ASN A 216 -1.05 -6.74 -24.52
CA ASN A 216 -1.91 -6.53 -25.68
C ASN A 216 -3.33 -7.05 -25.40
N ALA A 217 -4.34 -6.33 -25.88
CA ALA A 217 -5.72 -6.81 -25.79
C ALA A 217 -5.92 -8.07 -26.65
N PRO A 218 -6.88 -8.94 -26.29
CA PRO A 218 -7.37 -9.95 -27.22
C PRO A 218 -7.72 -9.34 -28.58
N GLY A 219 -7.14 -9.86 -29.65
CA GLY A 219 -7.36 -9.38 -31.03
C GLY A 219 -6.54 -8.14 -31.43
N GLN A 220 -5.68 -7.60 -30.57
CA GLN A 220 -4.77 -6.51 -30.95
C GLN A 220 -3.68 -7.03 -31.89
N THR A 221 -3.68 -6.56 -33.14
CA THR A 221 -2.73 -6.97 -34.18
C THR A 221 -1.63 -5.95 -34.45
N VAL A 222 -1.77 -4.74 -33.89
CA VAL A 222 -0.84 -3.61 -34.11
C VAL A 222 -0.13 -3.28 -32.82
N SER A 223 1.20 -3.15 -32.87
CA SER A 223 2.01 -2.71 -31.72
C SER A 223 1.66 -1.28 -31.28
N ASN A 224 1.84 -1.00 -30.00
CA ASN A 224 1.76 0.38 -29.51
C ASN A 224 3.03 1.14 -29.91
N THR A 225 2.90 2.46 -30.06
CA THR A 225 4.00 3.33 -30.51
C THR A 225 5.03 3.51 -29.40
N LEU A 226 4.60 3.61 -28.14
CA LEU A 226 5.48 3.77 -26.98
C LEU A 226 5.31 2.60 -25.99
N PRO A 227 6.36 2.22 -25.24
CA PRO A 227 6.30 1.10 -24.29
C PRO A 227 5.26 1.20 -23.17
N TRP A 228 4.79 2.42 -22.86
CA TRP A 228 3.81 2.71 -21.80
C TRP A 228 2.48 3.24 -22.35
N THR A 229 2.27 3.17 -23.67
CA THR A 229 0.97 3.46 -24.27
C THR A 229 0.20 2.19 -24.58
N PHE A 230 -1.12 2.30 -24.62
CA PHE A 230 -2.01 1.19 -24.91
C PHE A 230 -3.24 1.66 -25.69
N ARG A 231 -3.87 0.73 -26.40
CA ARG A 231 -5.21 0.90 -26.98
C ARG A 231 -6.25 0.34 -26.02
N LEU A 232 -7.50 0.77 -26.10
CA LEU A 232 -8.59 0.28 -25.25
C LEU A 232 -9.86 0.14 -26.11
N ASN A 233 -10.63 -0.92 -25.97
CA ASN A 233 -11.95 -1.01 -26.61
C ASN A 233 -13.01 -0.20 -25.82
N PRO A 234 -14.11 0.24 -26.46
CA PRO A 234 -15.20 0.95 -25.78
C PRO A 234 -15.90 0.15 -24.66
N ASP A 235 -15.70 -1.16 -24.58
CA ASP A 235 -16.31 -2.07 -23.61
C ASP A 235 -15.26 -2.71 -22.68
N GLU A 236 -14.06 -2.12 -22.61
CA GLU A 236 -12.94 -2.63 -21.82
C GLU A 236 -12.67 -1.73 -20.61
N ALA A 237 -11.95 -2.26 -19.63
CA ALA A 237 -11.48 -1.47 -18.50
C ALA A 237 -10.05 -1.83 -18.12
N ILE A 238 -9.46 -0.93 -17.34
CA ILE A 238 -8.24 -1.18 -16.58
C ILE A 238 -8.60 -1.03 -15.12
N VAL A 239 -8.17 -1.97 -14.30
CA VAL A 239 -8.42 -1.96 -12.86
C VAL A 239 -7.08 -1.91 -12.15
N LEU A 240 -6.91 -0.89 -11.33
CA LEU A 240 -5.80 -0.74 -10.40
C LEU A 240 -6.31 -1.03 -8.99
N VAL A 241 -5.67 -1.95 -8.28
CA VAL A 241 -5.97 -2.31 -6.89
C VAL A 241 -4.67 -2.24 -6.11
N GLY A 242 -4.63 -1.51 -5.01
CA GLY A 242 -3.45 -1.45 -4.16
C GLY A 242 -3.52 -0.31 -3.16
N ARG A 243 -2.36 0.03 -2.59
CA ARG A 243 -2.24 1.10 -1.61
C ARG A 243 -1.72 2.40 -2.22
N THR A 244 -2.24 3.51 -1.72
CA THR A 244 -1.74 4.85 -2.01
C THR A 244 -0.36 5.06 -1.40
N PRO A 245 0.45 6.01 -1.93
CA PRO A 245 1.80 6.25 -1.44
C PRO A 245 1.83 6.68 0.04
N PRO A 246 3.02 6.60 0.67
CA PRO A 246 3.37 7.37 1.87
C PRO A 246 3.10 8.87 1.70
N ASP A 247 3.17 9.61 2.81
CA ASP A 247 2.90 11.05 2.81
C ASP A 247 3.75 11.79 1.78
N VAL A 248 3.07 12.53 0.91
CA VAL A 248 3.60 13.31 -0.21
C VAL A 248 2.82 14.60 -0.36
N LEU A 249 3.44 15.64 -0.92
CA LEU A 249 2.72 16.88 -1.20
C LEU A 249 1.55 16.66 -2.19
N TYR A 250 1.76 15.79 -3.18
CA TYR A 250 0.74 15.47 -4.17
C TYR A 250 0.93 14.08 -4.74
N TYR A 251 -0.16 13.35 -4.89
CA TYR A 251 -0.22 12.22 -5.81
C TYR A 251 -1.51 12.19 -6.62
N SER A 252 -1.49 11.50 -7.75
CA SER A 252 -2.70 11.28 -8.55
C SER A 252 -2.64 10.07 -9.47
N TYR A 253 -3.81 9.63 -9.91
CA TYR A 253 -4.03 8.69 -10.99
C TYR A 253 -4.88 9.39 -12.07
N ARG A 254 -4.46 9.30 -13.34
CA ARG A 254 -5.21 9.92 -14.44
C ARG A 254 -4.90 9.29 -15.79
N SER A 255 -5.93 9.04 -16.59
CA SER A 255 -5.78 8.70 -18.00
C SER A 255 -5.53 9.93 -18.89
N TYR A 256 -4.73 9.73 -19.93
CA TYR A 256 -4.36 10.72 -20.92
C TYR A 256 -4.51 10.15 -22.34
N LEU A 257 -4.98 10.98 -23.26
CA LEU A 257 -4.79 10.75 -24.69
C LEU A 257 -3.31 11.02 -25.01
N ALA A 258 -2.50 9.97 -25.08
CA ALA A 258 -1.07 10.10 -25.31
C ALA A 258 -0.79 10.48 -26.77
N LEU A 259 -1.28 9.67 -27.71
CA LEU A 259 -1.04 9.82 -29.14
C LEU A 259 -2.36 9.73 -29.89
N ARG A 260 -2.62 10.71 -30.75
CA ARG A 260 -3.77 10.71 -31.64
C ARG A 260 -3.36 10.27 -33.04
N TYR A 261 -4.18 9.41 -33.66
CA TYR A 261 -4.05 9.10 -35.08
C TYR A 261 -4.73 10.16 -35.93
N PHE A 262 -4.02 10.68 -36.93
CA PHE A 262 -4.54 11.68 -37.86
C PHE A 262 -4.72 11.05 -39.25
N PRO A 263 -5.96 10.77 -39.70
CA PRO A 263 -6.21 10.13 -40.99
C PRO A 263 -5.61 10.89 -42.18
N ALA A 264 -5.56 12.23 -42.10
CA ALA A 264 -5.04 13.08 -43.16
C ALA A 264 -3.53 12.87 -43.42
N SER A 265 -2.75 12.58 -42.38
CA SER A 265 -1.31 12.29 -42.51
C SER A 265 -0.99 10.80 -42.50
N GLY A 266 -1.94 9.95 -42.09
CA GLY A 266 -1.70 8.53 -41.83
C GLY A 266 -0.77 8.27 -40.65
N ALA A 267 -0.49 9.28 -39.82
CA ALA A 267 0.50 9.23 -38.75
C ALA A 267 -0.12 9.53 -37.39
N ARG A 268 0.60 9.14 -36.33
CA ARG A 268 0.27 9.50 -34.94
C ARG A 268 1.09 10.69 -34.50
N SER A 269 0.45 11.61 -33.77
CA SER A 269 1.13 12.72 -33.11
C SER A 269 0.77 12.78 -31.63
N ARG A 270 1.73 13.22 -30.82
CA ARG A 270 1.53 13.41 -29.38
C ARG A 270 0.54 14.55 -29.14
N VAL A 271 -0.48 14.26 -28.36
CA VAL A 271 -1.41 15.26 -27.81
C VAL A 271 -1.11 15.43 -26.33
N PHE A 272 -1.04 14.31 -25.60
CA PHE A 272 -0.83 14.27 -24.16
C PHE A 272 -1.84 15.13 -23.39
N GLY A 273 -3.11 15.00 -23.75
CA GLY A 273 -4.23 15.69 -23.11
C GLY A 273 -4.83 14.84 -22.01
N SER A 274 -5.13 15.43 -20.86
CA SER A 274 -5.84 14.72 -19.79
C SER A 274 -7.27 14.40 -20.22
N MET A 275 -7.75 13.20 -19.91
CA MET A 275 -9.09 12.74 -20.30
C MET A 275 -10.19 13.19 -19.31
N GLY A 276 -9.81 14.00 -18.31
CA GLY A 276 -10.73 14.54 -17.31
C GLY A 276 -9.98 15.04 -16.09
N ASP A 277 -10.67 15.13 -14.97
CA ASP A 277 -10.10 15.53 -13.70
C ASP A 277 -9.26 14.41 -13.06
N ALA A 278 -8.10 14.77 -12.50
CA ALA A 278 -7.25 13.81 -11.79
C ALA A 278 -7.91 13.33 -10.48
N ILE A 279 -7.86 12.01 -10.25
CA ILE A 279 -8.12 11.40 -8.94
C ILE A 279 -6.84 11.59 -8.12
N ASN A 280 -6.90 12.35 -7.03
CA ASN A 280 -5.71 12.78 -6.29
C ASN A 280 -5.91 12.71 -4.77
N ASN A 281 -4.84 12.92 -4.01
CA ASN A 281 -4.83 12.88 -2.54
C ASN A 281 -5.93 13.70 -1.84
N PHE A 282 -6.52 14.70 -2.49
CA PHE A 282 -7.62 15.50 -1.93
C PHE A 282 -9.02 14.94 -2.19
N THR A 283 -9.18 14.07 -3.19
CA THR A 283 -10.50 13.64 -3.67
C THR A 283 -10.64 12.14 -3.90
N ILE A 284 -9.54 11.41 -3.77
CA ILE A 284 -9.52 9.97 -3.90
C ILE A 284 -10.29 9.30 -2.77
N ARG A 285 -11.05 8.28 -3.15
CA ARG A 285 -11.70 7.35 -2.23
C ARG A 285 -10.71 6.27 -1.82
N THR A 286 -10.55 6.09 -0.52
CA THR A 286 -9.66 5.08 0.05
C THR A 286 -10.28 4.47 1.30
N SER A 287 -9.64 3.46 1.90
CA SER A 287 -10.04 2.97 3.22
C SER A 287 -9.94 4.03 4.33
N GLY A 288 -9.10 5.07 4.17
CA GLY A 288 -9.02 6.20 5.11
C GLY A 288 -9.80 7.46 4.68
N THR A 289 -10.35 7.49 3.47
CA THR A 289 -11.21 8.55 2.93
C THR A 289 -12.44 7.95 2.23
N PRO A 290 -13.27 7.18 2.96
CA PRO A 290 -14.40 6.46 2.35
C PRO A 290 -15.38 7.45 1.71
N ASN A 291 -15.82 7.15 0.49
CA ASN A 291 -16.66 8.02 -0.35
C ASN A 291 -16.05 9.41 -0.65
N GLY A 292 -14.75 9.59 -0.43
CA GLY A 292 -14.07 10.87 -0.58
C GLY A 292 -14.29 11.80 0.62
N ASN A 293 -14.77 11.27 1.75
CA ASN A 293 -14.88 12.01 2.99
C ASN A 293 -13.49 12.44 3.49
N PRO A 294 -13.39 13.57 4.22
CA PRO A 294 -12.14 14.00 4.82
C PRO A 294 -11.53 12.91 5.71
N GLY A 295 -10.22 12.70 5.59
CA GLY A 295 -9.49 11.67 6.30
C GLY A 295 -8.05 11.55 5.81
N ASN A 296 -7.35 10.51 6.23
CA ASN A 296 -5.99 10.22 5.77
C ASN A 296 -6.04 9.40 4.48
N ALA A 297 -5.53 9.93 3.38
CA ALA A 297 -5.49 9.27 2.08
C ALA A 297 -4.15 8.56 1.78
N TYR A 298 -3.18 8.57 2.69
CA TYR A 298 -1.84 8.00 2.49
C TYR A 298 -1.76 6.59 3.06
N GLU A 299 -1.06 5.71 2.35
CA GLU A 299 -0.88 4.29 2.72
C GLU A 299 -2.21 3.57 2.95
N LYS A 300 -3.24 3.91 2.16
CA LYS A 300 -4.59 3.36 2.25
C LYS A 300 -4.96 2.60 0.98
N ASP A 301 -5.82 1.62 1.16
CA ASP A 301 -6.32 0.82 0.04
C ASP A 301 -7.23 1.65 -0.85
N THR A 302 -7.11 1.43 -2.15
CA THR A 302 -7.92 2.08 -3.15
C THR A 302 -8.09 1.16 -4.36
N ILE A 303 -9.21 1.34 -5.05
CA ILE A 303 -9.43 0.76 -6.37
C ILE A 303 -9.68 1.91 -7.33
N VAL A 304 -9.01 1.90 -8.49
CA VAL A 304 -9.26 2.85 -9.58
C VAL A 304 -9.61 2.07 -10.84
N ILE A 305 -10.83 2.30 -11.32
CA ILE A 305 -11.34 1.72 -12.56
C ILE A 305 -11.21 2.78 -13.66
N PHE A 306 -10.45 2.49 -14.70
CA PHE A 306 -10.35 3.32 -15.90
C PHE A 306 -11.22 2.69 -16.99
N THR A 307 -12.33 3.32 -17.34
CA THR A 307 -13.22 2.76 -18.35
C THR A 307 -14.06 3.84 -19.05
N PRO A 308 -14.40 3.64 -20.34
CA PRO A 308 -15.43 4.40 -21.03
C PRO A 308 -16.86 4.01 -20.65
N ASP A 309 -17.11 2.82 -20.07
CA ASP A 309 -18.45 2.20 -20.05
C ASP A 309 -19.01 1.98 -18.65
N ARG A 310 -20.25 2.42 -18.43
CA ARG A 310 -20.97 2.34 -17.14
C ARG A 310 -21.36 0.91 -16.77
N GLY A 311 -21.74 0.10 -17.76
CA GLY A 311 -22.09 -1.30 -17.54
C GLY A 311 -20.87 -2.12 -17.14
N ILE A 312 -19.71 -1.85 -17.75
CA ILE A 312 -18.43 -2.45 -17.37
C ILE A 312 -18.01 -2.01 -15.96
N ASP A 313 -18.07 -0.71 -15.64
CA ASP A 313 -17.78 -0.19 -14.30
C ASP A 313 -18.65 -0.88 -13.22
N ALA A 314 -19.96 -0.97 -13.45
CA ALA A 314 -20.90 -1.60 -12.52
C ALA A 314 -20.60 -3.10 -12.30
N ARG A 315 -20.24 -3.84 -13.36
CA ARG A 315 -19.87 -5.25 -13.26
C ARG A 315 -18.57 -5.45 -12.48
N ILE A 316 -17.59 -4.55 -12.66
CA ILE A 316 -16.32 -4.58 -11.91
C ILE A 316 -16.57 -4.26 -10.43
N ARG A 317 -17.39 -3.25 -10.12
CA ARG A 317 -17.80 -2.94 -8.74
C ARG A 317 -18.50 -4.12 -8.06
N ALA A 318 -19.39 -4.81 -8.77
CA ALA A 318 -20.05 -6.01 -8.25
C ALA A 318 -19.05 -7.15 -7.94
N ALA A 319 -18.09 -7.38 -8.84
CA ALA A 319 -17.01 -8.35 -8.62
C ALA A 319 -16.13 -7.97 -7.41
N ALA A 320 -15.77 -6.69 -7.28
CA ALA A 320 -15.02 -6.19 -6.13
C ALA A 320 -15.77 -6.41 -4.82
N GLY A 321 -17.07 -6.09 -4.80
CA GLY A 321 -17.94 -6.32 -3.64
C GLY A 321 -18.04 -7.80 -3.24
N SER A 322 -18.12 -8.71 -4.21
CA SER A 322 -18.12 -10.16 -3.93
C SER A 322 -16.80 -10.68 -3.36
N ALA A 323 -15.71 -9.92 -3.54
CA ALA A 323 -14.39 -10.21 -3.01
C ALA A 323 -14.07 -9.44 -1.70
N GLY A 324 -15.08 -8.79 -1.10
CA GLY A 324 -14.96 -8.11 0.18
C GLY A 324 -14.62 -6.62 0.11
N PHE A 325 -14.35 -6.07 -1.07
CA PHE A 325 -14.05 -4.64 -1.20
C PHE A 325 -15.31 -3.78 -1.03
N SER A 326 -15.24 -2.76 -0.18
CA SER A 326 -16.30 -1.76 -0.06
C SER A 326 -16.32 -0.82 -1.27
N ASP A 327 -17.51 -0.53 -1.81
CA ASP A 327 -17.69 0.47 -2.89
C ASP A 327 -17.14 1.86 -2.50
N SER A 328 -17.08 2.14 -1.20
CA SER A 328 -16.61 3.42 -0.67
C SER A 328 -15.13 3.72 -0.95
N LEU A 329 -14.33 2.76 -1.40
CA LEU A 329 -12.92 2.97 -1.81
C LEU A 329 -12.72 2.90 -3.34
N ILE A 330 -13.79 2.67 -4.12
CA ILE A 330 -13.72 2.49 -5.57
C ILE A 330 -13.94 3.83 -6.29
N ASN A 331 -12.94 4.22 -7.06
CA ASN A 331 -12.91 5.39 -7.91
C ASN A 331 -13.10 5.00 -9.39
N THR A 332 -13.68 5.89 -10.19
CA THR A 332 -13.79 5.71 -11.64
C THR A 332 -13.11 6.88 -12.35
N ASP A 333 -12.08 6.58 -13.13
CA ASP A 333 -11.46 7.47 -14.09
C ASP A 333 -12.16 7.27 -15.45
N ILE A 334 -13.08 8.18 -15.77
CA ILE A 334 -13.85 8.10 -17.01
C ILE A 334 -12.93 8.40 -18.21
N ILE A 335 -12.98 7.53 -19.23
CA ILE A 335 -12.34 7.71 -20.54
C ILE A 335 -13.44 8.04 -21.57
N PRO A 336 -13.69 9.33 -21.89
CA PRO A 336 -14.82 9.68 -22.74
C PRO A 336 -14.61 9.21 -24.18
N VAL A 337 -15.56 8.41 -24.70
CA VAL A 337 -15.54 7.92 -26.10
C VAL A 337 -15.60 9.04 -27.14
N THR A 338 -16.03 10.24 -26.74
CA THR A 338 -16.06 11.44 -27.58
C THR A 338 -14.70 12.12 -27.73
N LEU A 339 -13.75 11.85 -26.83
CA LEU A 339 -12.42 12.47 -26.83
C LEU A 339 -11.32 11.57 -27.41
N ALA A 340 -11.54 10.27 -27.55
CA ALA A 340 -10.57 9.34 -28.10
C ALA A 340 -11.22 8.36 -29.06
N ARG A 341 -10.53 8.04 -30.16
CA ARG A 341 -10.92 6.93 -31.03
C ARG A 341 -10.45 5.61 -30.43
N LEU A 342 -11.32 5.02 -29.63
CA LEU A 342 -11.10 3.71 -28.99
C LEU A 342 -11.19 2.56 -30.01
N GLY A 343 -10.54 1.45 -29.70
CA GLY A 343 -10.47 0.25 -30.54
C GLY A 343 -9.05 -0.33 -30.66
N MET A 344 -8.91 -1.47 -31.34
CA MET A 344 -7.62 -2.16 -31.54
C MET A 344 -6.96 -1.93 -32.91
N GLY A 345 -7.62 -1.15 -33.78
CA GLY A 345 -7.17 -0.90 -35.14
C GLY A 345 -5.94 -0.01 -35.26
N ALA A 346 -5.34 -0.01 -36.46
CA ALA A 346 -4.20 0.85 -36.79
C ALA A 346 -4.52 2.34 -36.75
N ASP A 347 -5.80 2.71 -36.76
CA ASP A 347 -6.30 4.09 -36.73
C ASP A 347 -6.81 4.52 -35.36
N ALA A 348 -6.78 3.62 -34.36
CA ALA A 348 -7.16 3.91 -32.98
C ALA A 348 -6.10 4.78 -32.28
N ASP A 349 -6.58 5.62 -31.38
CA ASP A 349 -5.75 6.45 -30.52
C ASP A 349 -5.04 5.59 -29.47
N GLU A 350 -3.88 6.06 -29.00
CA GLU A 350 -3.17 5.41 -27.90
C GLU A 350 -3.27 6.25 -26.63
N LEU A 351 -3.64 5.60 -25.55
CA LEU A 351 -3.83 6.16 -24.22
C LEU A 351 -2.62 5.82 -23.34
N THR A 352 -2.48 6.55 -22.24
CA THR A 352 -1.63 6.19 -21.11
C THR A 352 -2.35 6.51 -19.81
N VAL A 353 -1.99 5.86 -18.72
CA VAL A 353 -2.36 6.27 -17.36
C VAL A 353 -1.09 6.57 -16.61
N LEU A 354 -1.07 7.70 -15.92
CA LEU A 354 0.02 8.10 -15.06
C LEU A 354 -0.38 8.01 -13.60
N HIS A 355 0.50 7.41 -12.81
CA HIS A 355 0.55 7.59 -11.37
C HIS A 355 1.66 8.61 -11.08
N ARG A 356 1.27 9.78 -10.57
CA ARG A 356 2.21 10.87 -10.24
C ARG A 356 2.35 10.94 -8.73
N THR A 357 3.58 11.03 -8.24
CA THR A 357 3.92 11.30 -6.83
C THR A 357 4.95 12.40 -6.78
N THR A 358 4.78 13.36 -5.87
CA THR A 358 5.62 14.56 -5.81
C THR A 358 5.96 14.87 -4.35
N TYR A 359 7.26 15.00 -4.06
CA TYR A 359 7.81 15.42 -2.76
C TYR A 359 7.35 14.55 -1.58
N PHE A 360 7.97 13.39 -1.41
CA PHE A 360 7.76 12.54 -0.24
C PHE A 360 8.24 13.25 1.04
N ALA A 361 7.42 13.18 2.09
CA ALA A 361 7.79 13.70 3.40
C ALA A 361 8.97 12.92 4.00
N ASP A 362 8.98 11.59 3.81
CA ASP A 362 10.12 10.72 4.07
C ASP A 362 10.66 10.16 2.74
N THR A 363 11.88 10.55 2.39
CA THR A 363 12.53 10.14 1.14
C THR A 363 12.86 8.65 1.09
N ASN A 364 13.11 8.00 2.22
CA ASN A 364 13.41 6.57 2.27
C ASN A 364 12.13 5.74 2.08
N ALA A 365 11.07 6.09 2.79
CA ALA A 365 9.75 5.48 2.60
C ALA A 365 9.26 5.68 1.15
N GLY A 366 9.47 6.88 0.59
CA GLY A 366 9.20 7.15 -0.81
C GLY A 366 10.01 6.27 -1.77
N ALA A 367 11.33 6.18 -1.58
CA ALA A 367 12.18 5.33 -2.41
C ALA A 367 11.76 3.86 -2.36
N GLN A 368 11.39 3.36 -1.18
CA GLN A 368 10.90 2.00 -1.00
C GLN A 368 9.55 1.79 -1.73
N TYR A 369 8.57 2.68 -1.51
CA TYR A 369 7.29 2.62 -2.23
C TYR A 369 7.48 2.61 -3.75
N MET A 370 8.40 3.42 -4.27
CA MET A 370 8.68 3.47 -5.71
C MET A 370 9.35 2.20 -6.23
N ALA A 371 10.20 1.55 -5.42
CA ALA A 371 10.84 0.28 -5.77
C ALA A 371 9.83 -0.89 -5.74
N ASP A 372 8.94 -0.88 -4.74
CA ASP A 372 7.96 -1.95 -4.51
C ASP A 372 6.64 -1.70 -5.25
N MET A 373 6.50 -0.60 -5.99
CA MET A 373 5.23 -0.22 -6.61
C MET A 373 4.61 -1.33 -7.49
N SER A 374 5.45 -2.06 -8.21
CA SER A 374 5.00 -3.14 -9.10
C SER A 374 4.47 -4.38 -8.36
N SER A 375 4.81 -4.56 -7.07
CA SER A 375 4.23 -5.57 -6.19
C SER A 375 3.10 -5.00 -5.33
N ALA A 376 3.21 -3.74 -4.90
CA ALA A 376 2.22 -3.04 -4.08
C ALA A 376 0.92 -2.69 -4.84
N ILE A 377 0.98 -2.60 -6.17
CA ILE A 377 -0.17 -2.30 -7.03
C ILE A 377 -0.40 -3.44 -8.00
N GLN A 378 -1.56 -4.09 -7.87
CA GLN A 378 -2.08 -4.98 -8.88
C GLN A 378 -2.78 -4.19 -9.98
N LEU A 379 -2.42 -4.50 -11.22
CA LEU A 379 -2.95 -3.84 -12.39
C LEU A 379 -3.47 -4.88 -13.36
N TRP A 380 -4.74 -4.76 -13.73
CA TRP A 380 -5.37 -5.68 -14.66
C TRP A 380 -5.99 -4.95 -15.84
N ARG A 381 -5.78 -5.54 -17.01
CA ARG A 381 -6.61 -5.31 -18.18
C ARG A 381 -7.81 -6.25 -18.09
N VAL A 382 -9.02 -5.69 -18.17
CA VAL A 382 -10.27 -6.42 -17.99
C VAL A 382 -11.08 -6.31 -19.29
N THR A 383 -11.06 -7.37 -20.09
CA THR A 383 -11.72 -7.44 -21.40
C THR A 383 -12.92 -8.39 -21.32
N PRO A 384 -14.14 -8.00 -21.70
CA PRO A 384 -15.27 -8.92 -21.69
C PRO A 384 -15.10 -10.03 -22.74
N VAL A 385 -15.41 -11.28 -22.39
CA VAL A 385 -15.39 -12.42 -23.34
C VAL A 385 -16.40 -12.22 -24.47
N SER A 386 -17.54 -11.61 -24.15
CA SER A 386 -18.56 -11.19 -25.11
C SER A 386 -18.88 -9.72 -24.91
N SER A 387 -18.80 -8.92 -25.98
CA SER A 387 -19.11 -7.50 -25.93
C SER A 387 -20.57 -7.24 -25.54
N PRO A 388 -20.82 -6.58 -24.40
CA PRO A 388 -22.17 -6.17 -24.03
C PRO A 388 -22.66 -5.02 -24.93
N ALA A 389 -23.94 -4.66 -24.80
CA ALA A 389 -24.45 -3.43 -25.41
C ALA A 389 -23.68 -2.21 -24.84
N PRO A 390 -23.18 -1.29 -25.68
CA PRO A 390 -22.46 -0.12 -25.20
C PRO A 390 -23.33 0.77 -24.30
N ASP A 391 -22.78 1.16 -23.16
CA ASP A 391 -23.36 2.13 -22.21
C ASP A 391 -22.29 3.14 -21.77
N PRO A 392 -21.80 4.01 -22.69
CA PRO A 392 -20.70 4.90 -22.39
C PRO A 392 -21.08 5.96 -21.35
N PHE A 393 -20.12 6.31 -20.49
CA PHE A 393 -20.23 7.50 -19.65
C PHE A 393 -20.34 8.75 -20.55
N PRO A 394 -21.14 9.76 -20.14
CA PRO A 394 -21.09 11.07 -20.76
C PRO A 394 -19.73 11.73 -20.48
N MET A 395 -19.42 12.80 -21.22
CA MET A 395 -18.27 13.65 -20.89
C MET A 395 -18.43 14.17 -19.45
N PRO A 396 -17.46 13.93 -18.54
CA PRO A 396 -17.56 14.42 -17.17
C PRO A 396 -17.46 15.95 -17.15
N GLU A 397 -18.28 16.58 -16.32
CA GLU A 397 -18.10 17.99 -16.00
C GLU A 397 -16.76 18.17 -15.27
N LEU A 398 -15.95 19.09 -15.77
CA LEU A 398 -14.69 19.44 -15.10
C LEU A 398 -14.99 20.25 -13.85
N ARG A 399 -14.32 19.92 -12.74
CA ARG A 399 -14.36 20.76 -11.54
C ARG A 399 -13.83 22.14 -11.91
N VAL A 400 -14.56 23.16 -11.48
CA VAL A 400 -14.04 24.53 -11.52
C VAL A 400 -12.85 24.59 -10.57
N ARG A 401 -11.65 24.75 -11.14
CA ARG A 401 -10.39 24.90 -10.40
C ARG A 401 -10.00 26.37 -10.37
N GLY A 402 -9.51 26.82 -9.22
CA GLY A 402 -9.03 28.19 -9.02
C GLY A 402 -10.02 29.08 -8.26
N THR A 403 -9.51 30.19 -7.75
CA THR A 403 -10.30 31.20 -7.02
C THR A 403 -11.06 32.15 -7.95
N GLY A 404 -10.91 32.00 -9.28
CA GLY A 404 -11.27 33.03 -10.26
C GLY A 404 -10.23 34.16 -10.35
N THR A 405 -9.18 34.11 -9.53
CA THR A 405 -8.02 35.00 -9.61
C THR A 405 -6.98 34.35 -10.50
N THR A 406 -6.56 35.07 -11.54
CA THR A 406 -5.52 34.64 -12.47
C THR A 406 -4.18 35.21 -11.97
N GLU A 407 -3.07 34.51 -12.19
CA GLU A 407 -1.72 35.03 -11.92
C GLU A 407 -1.25 36.08 -12.94
N TYR A 408 -2.06 36.46 -13.94
CA TYR A 408 -1.70 37.51 -14.91
C TYR A 408 -1.47 38.88 -14.25
N ASP A 409 -1.99 39.11 -13.05
CA ASP A 409 -1.69 40.31 -12.25
C ASP A 409 -0.21 40.35 -11.80
N LEU A 410 0.47 39.21 -11.74
CA LEU A 410 1.91 39.12 -11.42
C LEU A 410 2.81 39.47 -12.61
N ASN A 411 2.27 39.70 -13.82
CA ASN A 411 3.08 40.01 -15.01
C ASN A 411 3.96 41.24 -14.80
N ASP A 412 3.40 42.31 -14.21
CA ASP A 412 4.16 43.54 -13.95
C ASP A 412 5.30 43.27 -12.96
N THR A 413 5.05 42.47 -11.93
CA THR A 413 6.07 42.05 -10.95
C THR A 413 7.14 41.14 -11.57
N LEU A 414 6.78 40.28 -12.52
CA LEU A 414 7.73 39.45 -13.25
C LEU A 414 8.65 40.30 -14.15
N GLU A 415 8.12 41.35 -14.77
CA GLU A 415 8.89 42.31 -15.57
C GLU A 415 9.85 43.11 -14.68
N GLU A 416 9.40 43.58 -13.50
CA GLU A 416 10.27 44.22 -12.50
C GLU A 416 11.41 43.29 -12.04
N LEU A 417 11.10 42.03 -11.77
CA LEU A 417 12.10 41.02 -11.39
C LEU A 417 13.10 40.78 -12.53
N ARG A 418 12.62 40.68 -13.78
CA ARG A 418 13.49 40.54 -14.95
C ARG A 418 14.47 41.71 -15.05
N ASP A 419 13.98 42.93 -14.94
CA ASP A 419 14.81 44.13 -15.06
C ASP A 419 15.84 44.22 -13.92
N ALA A 420 15.46 43.81 -12.70
CA ALA A 420 16.38 43.70 -11.57
C ALA A 420 17.50 42.67 -11.80
N ILE A 421 17.17 41.51 -12.38
CA ILE A 421 18.16 40.48 -12.75
C ILE A 421 19.12 41.02 -13.82
N LEU A 422 18.61 41.68 -14.86
CA LEU A 422 19.43 42.28 -15.91
C LEU A 422 20.38 43.35 -15.35
N ALA A 423 19.90 44.19 -14.43
CA ALA A 423 20.72 45.20 -13.78
C ALA A 423 21.82 44.60 -12.91
N ALA A 424 21.52 43.54 -12.15
CA ALA A 424 22.49 42.84 -11.31
C ALA A 424 23.60 42.12 -12.14
N HIS A 425 23.31 41.80 -13.39
CA HIS A 425 24.20 41.06 -14.30
C HIS A 425 24.59 41.85 -15.56
N ALA A 426 24.66 43.18 -15.48
CA ALA A 426 24.87 44.09 -16.63
C ALA A 426 26.15 43.85 -17.46
N GLY A 427 27.10 43.05 -16.96
CA GLY A 427 28.31 42.64 -17.69
C GLY A 427 28.17 41.33 -18.48
N MET A 428 26.98 40.73 -18.52
CA MET A 428 26.68 39.49 -19.23
C MET A 428 25.71 39.76 -20.38
N ASP A 429 25.82 38.98 -21.46
CA ASP A 429 24.85 39.03 -22.57
C ASP A 429 23.59 38.24 -22.19
N ALA A 430 22.44 38.91 -22.17
CA ALA A 430 21.14 38.27 -21.98
C ALA A 430 20.47 38.00 -23.34
N THR A 431 19.94 36.78 -23.53
CA THR A 431 19.13 36.42 -24.71
C THR A 431 17.70 36.13 -24.27
N GLN A 432 16.74 36.88 -24.80
CA GLN A 432 15.33 36.57 -24.59
C GLN A 432 14.91 35.40 -25.48
N LEU A 433 14.53 34.29 -24.84
CA LEU A 433 13.95 33.15 -25.55
C LEU A 433 12.44 33.39 -25.69
N VAL A 434 11.95 33.51 -26.92
CA VAL A 434 10.52 33.59 -27.18
C VAL A 434 9.92 32.22 -26.94
N THR A 435 9.07 32.09 -25.93
CA THR A 435 8.26 30.88 -25.74
C THR A 435 7.12 30.90 -26.75
N SER A 436 6.98 29.84 -27.55
CA SER A 436 5.79 29.64 -28.37
C SER A 436 4.71 28.95 -27.55
N VAL A 437 3.46 29.35 -27.77
CA VAL A 437 2.31 28.54 -27.35
C VAL A 437 2.30 27.33 -28.28
N PHE A 438 2.44 26.14 -27.73
CA PHE A 438 2.10 24.91 -28.45
C PHE A 438 0.58 24.95 -28.70
N ILE A 439 0.19 25.21 -29.95
CA ILE A 439 -1.22 25.12 -30.39
C ILE A 439 -1.48 23.70 -30.87
#